data_AF-A0A7K4MWU7-F1
#
_entry.id   AF-A0A7K4MWU7-F1
#
_cell.length_a   1.000
_cell.length_b   1.000
_cell.length_c   1.000
_cell.angle_alpha   90.00
_cell.angle_beta   90.00
_cell.angle_gamma   90.00
#
_symmetry.space_group_name_H-M   'P 1'
#
loop_
_entity.id
_entity.type
_entity.pdbx_description
1 polymer ?
#
loop_
_entity_poly.entity_id
_entity_poly.type
_entity_poly.pdbx_seq_one_letter_code
_entity_poly.pdbx_strand_id
1 'polypeptide(L)'
;MIDYVERLRKQGLYEFSYEPKSFWEYNRGNNIDKLVDDLKSYDHNKVDSKDFIKSGRGSFLSKFNSEYAKRIIEMWSKEDDLIVDPFAGRSSRPLVSTLMGRNYMGFDVVKDNLQEAKEQYNELKKERKLGHLKLINSSSENIDDHLHNGVADMIMTCPPYFNIEKYESADGQLTDIKKYEDFLLIYKSILNKCCKKLKPGGFFAVVLANFRIDGKLYDFCGDTKDILKKELTYHDEIILEMSPAKRHPLYTQAITNLNCLKTHEYCLVFRKENKKEDLIKRNNDINYNRPLVKDIYRNKDRLFWAEGKKDWLDEKLGISTNSLDRFF
;
A
#
# COMPACT_ATOMS: atom_id res chain seq x y z
N MET A 1 14.45 31.50 -3.37
CA MET A 1 12.96 31.58 -3.46
C MET A 1 12.45 31.51 -4.90
N ILE A 2 13.08 32.21 -5.85
CA ILE A 2 12.68 32.21 -7.28
C ILE A 2 12.63 30.78 -7.87
N ASP A 3 13.67 29.97 -7.64
CA ASP A 3 13.75 28.57 -8.11
C ASP A 3 12.63 27.66 -7.54
N TYR A 4 12.24 27.84 -6.28
CA TYR A 4 11.17 27.04 -5.67
C TYR A 4 9.80 27.35 -6.27
N VAL A 5 9.48 28.64 -6.44
CA VAL A 5 8.20 29.08 -7.00
C VAL A 5 8.09 28.68 -8.46
N GLU A 6 9.18 28.77 -9.23
CA GLU A 6 9.23 28.30 -10.60
C GLU A 6 9.03 26.78 -10.69
N ARG A 7 9.68 26.02 -9.80
CA ARG A 7 9.48 24.57 -9.71
C ARG A 7 8.03 24.22 -9.38
N LEU A 8 7.40 24.89 -8.40
CA LEU A 8 5.98 24.68 -8.09
C LEU A 8 5.08 24.96 -9.29
N ARG A 9 5.36 26.06 -10.02
CA ARG A 9 4.62 26.42 -11.24
C ARG A 9 4.71 25.36 -12.32
N LYS A 10 5.90 24.77 -12.51
CA LYS A 10 6.12 23.68 -13.48
C LYS A 10 5.48 22.37 -13.01
N GLN A 11 5.65 22.02 -11.74
CA GLN A 11 5.09 20.78 -11.17
C GLN A 11 3.56 20.79 -11.15
N GLY A 12 2.93 21.94 -10.91
CA GLY A 12 1.47 22.08 -10.97
C GLY A 12 0.85 21.94 -12.38
N LEU A 13 1.66 21.70 -13.42
CA LEU A 13 1.19 21.34 -14.75
C LEU A 13 0.95 19.83 -14.90
N TYR A 14 1.46 19.01 -13.98
CA TYR A 14 1.35 17.55 -14.01
C TYR A 14 0.17 17.09 -13.15
N GLU A 15 -0.59 16.13 -13.64
CA GLU A 15 -1.85 15.71 -13.01
C GLU A 15 -1.69 14.43 -12.18
N PHE A 16 -2.17 14.47 -10.94
CA PHE A 16 -2.40 13.27 -10.12
C PHE A 16 -3.76 12.65 -10.43
N SER A 17 -3.92 11.34 -10.30
CA SER A 17 -5.23 10.68 -10.49
C SER A 17 -6.21 11.00 -9.35
N TYR A 18 -5.70 11.47 -8.22
CA TYR A 18 -6.46 11.85 -7.04
C TYR A 18 -5.97 13.17 -6.43
N GLU A 19 -6.65 13.66 -5.40
CA GLU A 19 -6.20 14.81 -4.61
C GLU A 19 -5.20 14.34 -3.53
N PRO A 20 -3.95 14.84 -3.50
CA PRO A 20 -2.96 14.46 -2.49
C PRO A 20 -3.24 15.10 -1.12
N LYS A 21 -4.38 14.72 -0.51
CA LYS A 21 -4.77 15.04 0.88
C LYS A 21 -4.29 13.95 1.85
N SER A 22 -4.20 14.28 3.14
CA SER A 22 -3.73 13.36 4.20
C SER A 22 -4.81 12.41 4.76
N PHE A 23 -6.04 12.47 4.25
CA PHE A 23 -7.13 11.55 4.62
C PHE A 23 -7.71 10.91 3.37
N TRP A 24 -7.63 9.59 3.25
CA TRP A 24 -8.16 8.86 2.09
C TRP A 24 -9.39 8.06 2.47
N GLU A 25 -10.55 8.46 1.94
CA GLU A 25 -11.80 7.75 2.15
C GLU A 25 -11.75 6.33 1.59
N TYR A 26 -12.50 5.43 2.23
CA TYR A 26 -12.68 4.08 1.75
C TYR A 26 -13.72 4.07 0.63
N ASN A 27 -13.29 3.70 -0.57
CA ASN A 27 -14.20 3.51 -1.70
C ASN A 27 -14.48 2.03 -1.93
N ARG A 28 -15.75 1.61 -1.77
CA ARG A 28 -16.20 0.24 -2.06
C ARG A 28 -16.22 0.00 -3.56
N GLY A 29 -15.68 -1.14 -4.00
CA GLY A 29 -15.70 -1.52 -5.40
C GLY A 29 -14.95 -0.52 -6.28
N ASN A 30 -13.79 -0.04 -5.80
CA ASN A 30 -12.91 0.77 -6.63
C ASN A 30 -12.57 0.01 -7.92
N ASN A 31 -12.34 0.73 -9.01
CA ASN A 31 -12.25 0.12 -10.33
C ASN A 31 -11.06 -0.84 -10.45
N ILE A 32 -9.97 -0.57 -9.74
CA ILE A 32 -8.75 -1.39 -9.82
C ILE A 32 -8.92 -2.77 -9.17
N ASP A 33 -9.83 -2.91 -8.20
CA ASP A 33 -10.20 -4.22 -7.67
C ASP A 33 -10.81 -5.15 -8.74
N LYS A 34 -11.37 -4.62 -9.84
CA LYS A 34 -11.86 -5.44 -10.96
C LYS A 34 -10.75 -6.17 -11.72
N LEU A 35 -9.51 -5.65 -11.69
CA LEU A 35 -8.35 -6.28 -12.31
C LEU A 35 -7.58 -7.15 -11.34
N VAL A 36 -7.67 -6.80 -10.07
CA VAL A 36 -6.93 -7.43 -8.98
C VAL A 36 -7.95 -8.13 -8.09
N ASP A 37 -8.72 -9.05 -8.68
CA ASP A 37 -9.71 -9.79 -7.92
C ASP A 37 -9.02 -10.94 -7.18
N ASP A 38 -9.07 -10.87 -5.85
CA ASP A 38 -8.66 -11.99 -5.00
C ASP A 38 -9.89 -12.88 -4.95
N LEU A 39 -9.90 -13.93 -5.80
CA LEU A 39 -10.99 -14.91 -5.91
C LEU A 39 -11.28 -15.60 -4.57
N LYS A 40 -10.40 -15.49 -3.56
CA LYS A 40 -10.56 -16.01 -2.20
C LYS A 40 -10.85 -14.90 -1.17
N SER A 41 -11.08 -13.66 -1.58
CA SER A 41 -11.40 -12.55 -0.67
C SER A 41 -12.85 -12.61 -0.17
N TYR A 42 -13.11 -11.92 0.94
CA TYR A 42 -14.39 -11.88 1.66
C TYR A 42 -15.61 -11.68 0.75
N ASP A 43 -15.48 -10.91 -0.33
CA ASP A 43 -16.60 -10.53 -1.19
C ASP A 43 -17.20 -11.72 -1.97
N HIS A 44 -16.46 -12.82 -2.14
CA HIS A 44 -16.94 -14.04 -2.81
C HIS A 44 -17.44 -15.11 -1.85
N ASN A 45 -16.99 -15.11 -0.59
CA ASN A 45 -17.44 -16.04 0.43
C ASN A 45 -18.66 -15.47 1.17
N LYS A 46 -19.85 -15.56 0.55
CA LYS A 46 -21.13 -15.40 1.26
C LYS A 46 -21.22 -16.44 2.37
N VAL A 47 -20.80 -16.08 3.58
CA VAL A 47 -21.13 -16.85 4.77
C VAL A 47 -22.49 -16.39 5.25
N ASP A 48 -23.46 -17.28 5.09
CA ASP A 48 -24.79 -17.17 5.69
C ASP A 48 -24.62 -17.28 7.21
N SER A 49 -24.39 -16.16 7.91
CA SER A 49 -24.17 -16.20 9.37
C SER A 49 -25.25 -15.43 10.11
N LYS A 50 -26.20 -16.18 10.66
CA LYS A 50 -27.23 -15.69 11.60
C LYS A 50 -26.67 -15.11 12.92
N ASP A 51 -25.35 -15.18 13.15
CA ASP A 51 -24.68 -14.68 14.36
C ASP A 51 -23.52 -13.71 14.03
N PHE A 52 -23.87 -12.45 13.76
CA PHE A 52 -22.94 -11.34 13.50
C PHE A 52 -21.91 -11.09 14.63
N ILE A 53 -22.21 -11.57 15.85
CA ILE A 53 -21.38 -11.40 17.06
C ILE A 53 -20.19 -12.37 17.06
N LYS A 54 -20.32 -13.58 16.48
CA LYS A 54 -19.24 -14.57 16.40
C LYS A 54 -18.28 -14.32 15.23
N SER A 55 -18.76 -13.77 14.13
CA SER A 55 -17.97 -13.49 12.92
C SER A 55 -16.98 -12.32 13.07
N GLY A 56 -17.09 -11.51 14.14
CA GLY A 56 -16.12 -10.47 14.48
C GLY A 56 -14.77 -10.98 15.00
N ARG A 57 -14.63 -12.30 15.27
CA ARG A 57 -13.37 -12.92 15.70
C ARG A 57 -12.63 -13.53 14.50
N GLY A 58 -11.83 -12.72 13.81
CA GLY A 58 -10.64 -13.21 13.07
C GLY A 58 -10.85 -14.27 11.98
N SER A 59 -12.07 -14.50 11.47
CA SER A 59 -12.31 -15.51 10.43
C SER A 59 -12.04 -15.02 9.01
N PHE A 60 -11.55 -13.78 8.83
CA PHE A 60 -11.40 -13.15 7.52
C PHE A 60 -10.05 -12.47 7.41
N LEU A 61 -9.19 -12.98 6.54
CA LEU A 61 -7.90 -12.39 6.22
C LEU A 61 -8.11 -11.04 5.53
N SER A 62 -7.43 -10.00 6.01
CA SER A 62 -7.55 -8.66 5.44
C SER A 62 -6.75 -8.57 4.13
N LYS A 63 -7.43 -8.22 3.03
CA LYS A 63 -6.80 -7.85 1.76
C LYS A 63 -6.40 -6.38 1.82
N PHE A 64 -5.16 -6.07 1.48
CA PHE A 64 -4.71 -4.69 1.32
C PHE A 64 -5.50 -4.01 0.20
N ASN A 65 -6.05 -2.82 0.47
CA ASN A 65 -6.91 -2.10 -0.46
C ASN A 65 -6.13 -1.66 -1.73
N SER A 66 -6.60 -2.09 -2.90
CA SER A 66 -5.93 -1.85 -4.18
C SER A 66 -5.88 -0.38 -4.58
N GLU A 67 -6.90 0.41 -4.22
CA GLU A 67 -6.92 1.87 -4.44
C GLU A 67 -5.85 2.57 -3.58
N TYR A 68 -5.67 2.16 -2.33
CA TYR A 68 -4.59 2.69 -1.49
C TYR A 68 -3.22 2.32 -2.06
N ALA A 69 -3.05 1.12 -2.60
CA ALA A 69 -1.80 0.72 -3.26
C ALA A 69 -1.55 1.65 -4.45
N LYS A 70 -2.56 1.86 -5.30
CA LYS A 70 -2.50 2.71 -6.49
C LYS A 70 -2.01 4.12 -6.13
N ARG A 71 -2.62 4.73 -5.11
CA ARG A 71 -2.27 6.09 -4.64
C ARG A 71 -0.86 6.16 -4.07
N ILE A 72 -0.46 5.19 -3.24
CA ILE A 72 0.89 5.09 -2.68
C ILE A 72 1.94 5.01 -3.80
N ILE A 73 1.71 4.13 -4.77
CA ILE A 73 2.61 3.92 -5.91
C ILE A 73 2.68 5.16 -6.79
N GLU A 74 1.55 5.80 -7.08
CA GLU A 74 1.52 7.03 -7.88
C GLU A 74 2.28 8.17 -7.20
N MET A 75 2.15 8.32 -5.88
CA MET A 75 2.73 9.42 -5.12
C MET A 75 4.26 9.36 -5.02
N TRP A 76 4.81 8.17 -4.75
CA TRP A 76 6.20 8.03 -4.31
C TRP A 76 7.08 7.18 -5.24
N SER A 77 6.59 6.78 -6.41
CA SER A 77 7.37 6.06 -7.42
C SER A 77 7.05 6.52 -8.86
N LYS A 78 7.89 6.15 -9.81
CA LYS A 78 7.65 6.29 -11.26
C LYS A 78 7.69 4.94 -11.98
N GLU A 79 7.32 4.90 -13.26
CA GLU A 79 7.46 3.67 -14.07
C GLU A 79 8.91 3.16 -14.04
N ASP A 80 9.07 1.85 -14.17
CA ASP A 80 10.32 1.11 -14.05
C ASP A 80 11.02 1.11 -12.67
N ASP A 81 10.55 1.90 -11.70
CA ASP A 81 11.05 1.84 -10.32
C ASP A 81 10.87 0.44 -9.72
N LEU A 82 11.84 -0.01 -8.92
CA LEU A 82 11.76 -1.25 -8.16
C LEU A 82 11.09 -1.01 -6.79
N ILE A 83 9.92 -1.60 -6.61
CA ILE A 83 9.19 -1.69 -5.34
C ILE A 83 9.55 -3.01 -4.65
N VAL A 84 9.98 -2.95 -3.40
CA VAL A 84 10.27 -4.12 -2.57
C VAL A 84 9.29 -4.20 -1.42
N ASP A 85 8.76 -5.39 -1.17
CA ASP A 85 7.78 -5.65 -0.11
C ASP A 85 8.23 -6.85 0.75
N PRO A 86 8.66 -6.63 2.01
CA PRO A 86 9.03 -7.71 2.93
C PRO A 86 7.84 -8.50 3.47
N PHE A 87 6.60 -8.09 3.22
CA PHE A 87 5.40 -8.77 3.70
C PHE A 87 4.37 -8.78 2.58
N ALA A 88 4.72 -9.39 1.44
CA ALA A 88 3.97 -9.25 0.20
C ALA A 88 2.51 -9.68 0.33
N GLY A 89 2.24 -10.72 1.12
CA GLY A 89 0.89 -11.25 1.28
C GLY A 89 0.30 -11.65 -0.07
N ARG A 90 -0.97 -11.29 -0.25
CA ARG A 90 -1.76 -11.62 -1.43
C ARG A 90 -1.60 -10.63 -2.58
N SER A 91 -2.36 -10.88 -3.65
CA SER A 91 -2.25 -10.30 -4.99
C SER A 91 -2.32 -8.77 -5.12
N SER A 92 -2.85 -8.00 -4.15
CA SER A 92 -3.13 -6.57 -4.38
C SER A 92 -1.89 -5.72 -4.65
N ARG A 93 -0.96 -5.62 -3.69
CA ARG A 93 0.29 -4.86 -3.86
C ARG A 93 1.14 -5.31 -5.06
N PRO A 94 1.43 -6.61 -5.28
CA PRO A 94 2.21 -7.04 -6.45
C PRO A 94 1.53 -6.71 -7.78
N LEU A 95 0.22 -6.97 -7.91
CA LEU A 95 -0.48 -6.75 -9.19
C LEU A 95 -0.68 -5.27 -9.48
N VAL A 96 -1.09 -4.47 -8.49
CA VAL A 96 -1.24 -3.01 -8.70
C VAL A 96 0.10 -2.37 -9.09
N SER A 97 1.20 -2.75 -8.42
CA SER A 97 2.55 -2.26 -8.77
C SER A 97 2.90 -2.54 -10.23
N THR A 98 2.69 -3.77 -10.67
CA THR A 98 3.04 -4.20 -12.03
C THR A 98 2.08 -3.65 -13.10
N LEU A 99 0.78 -3.52 -12.80
CA LEU A 99 -0.21 -2.84 -13.66
C LEU A 99 0.14 -1.36 -13.88
N MET A 100 0.71 -0.71 -12.87
CA MET A 100 1.22 0.66 -12.97
C MET A 100 2.61 0.74 -13.62
N GLY A 101 3.16 -0.36 -14.15
CA GLY A 101 4.45 -0.38 -14.84
C GLY A 101 5.66 -0.29 -13.91
N ARG A 102 5.52 -0.58 -12.62
CA ARG A 102 6.64 -0.70 -11.67
C ARG A 102 7.11 -2.15 -11.60
N ASN A 103 8.39 -2.33 -11.29
CA ASN A 103 8.95 -3.64 -10.99
C ASN A 103 8.65 -3.97 -9.52
N TYR A 104 8.28 -5.22 -9.22
CA TYR A 104 7.90 -5.63 -7.88
C TYR A 104 8.69 -6.86 -7.43
N MET A 105 9.29 -6.78 -6.24
CA MET A 105 9.90 -7.90 -5.53
C MET A 105 9.27 -8.10 -4.16
N GLY A 106 8.54 -9.19 -3.98
CA GLY A 106 7.82 -9.50 -2.74
C GLY A 106 8.34 -10.75 -2.04
N PHE A 107 8.30 -10.74 -0.71
CA PHE A 107 8.63 -11.87 0.15
C PHE A 107 7.39 -12.32 0.94
N ASP A 108 7.15 -13.62 0.99
CA ASP A 108 6.14 -14.22 1.87
C ASP A 108 6.53 -15.66 2.23
N VAL A 109 6.19 -16.10 3.44
CA VAL A 109 6.43 -17.48 3.89
C VAL A 109 5.34 -18.44 3.41
N VAL A 110 4.15 -17.94 3.12
CA VAL A 110 3.01 -18.73 2.64
C VAL A 110 3.07 -18.85 1.11
N LYS A 111 3.49 -20.03 0.64
CA LYS A 111 3.67 -20.32 -0.79
C LYS A 111 2.41 -20.09 -1.62
N ASP A 112 1.24 -20.42 -1.07
CA ASP A 112 -0.04 -20.34 -1.77
C ASP A 112 -0.42 -18.89 -2.12
N ASN A 113 -0.12 -17.92 -1.24
CA ASN A 113 -0.31 -16.50 -1.51
C ASN A 113 0.50 -16.05 -2.74
N LEU A 114 1.76 -16.52 -2.83
CA LEU A 114 2.65 -16.16 -3.93
C LEU A 114 2.25 -16.82 -5.25
N GLN A 115 1.79 -18.07 -5.19
CA GLN A 115 1.32 -18.80 -6.37
C GLN A 115 0.09 -18.12 -6.97
N GLU A 116 -0.87 -17.73 -6.13
CA GLU A 116 -2.08 -17.03 -6.58
C GLU A 116 -1.74 -15.69 -7.25
N ALA A 117 -0.88 -14.87 -6.64
CA ALA A 117 -0.44 -13.61 -7.22
C ALA A 117 0.27 -13.82 -8.57
N LYS A 118 1.05 -14.90 -8.71
CA LYS A 118 1.75 -15.25 -9.96
C LYS A 118 0.79 -15.70 -11.06
N GLU A 119 -0.22 -16.48 -10.73
CA GLU A 119 -1.26 -16.91 -11.68
C GLU A 119 -2.03 -15.71 -12.23
N GLN A 120 -2.52 -14.84 -11.34
CA GLN A 120 -3.22 -13.61 -11.75
C GLN A 120 -2.31 -12.68 -12.58
N TYR A 121 -1.05 -12.54 -12.21
CA TYR A 121 -0.07 -11.77 -13.00
C TYR A 121 0.06 -12.33 -14.43
N ASN A 122 0.15 -13.64 -14.58
CA ASN A 122 0.28 -14.28 -15.89
C ASN A 122 -0.97 -14.08 -16.75
N GLU A 123 -2.16 -14.13 -16.16
CA GLU A 123 -3.41 -13.85 -16.86
C GLU A 123 -3.46 -12.38 -17.33
N LEU A 124 -3.20 -11.42 -16.43
CA LEU A 124 -3.19 -9.99 -16.77
C LEU A 124 -2.15 -9.67 -17.86
N LYS A 125 -0.99 -10.35 -17.85
CA LYS A 125 0.11 -10.14 -18.81
C LYS A 125 -0.26 -10.53 -20.25
N LYS A 126 -1.28 -11.37 -20.46
CA LYS A 126 -1.73 -11.76 -21.81
C LYS A 126 -2.28 -10.59 -22.61
N GLU A 127 -2.91 -9.63 -21.91
CA GLU A 127 -3.63 -8.52 -22.53
C GLU A 127 -3.00 -7.16 -22.23
N ARG A 128 -2.05 -7.11 -21.29
CA ARG A 128 -1.52 -5.85 -20.75
C ARG A 128 0.00 -5.88 -20.62
N LYS A 129 0.62 -4.74 -20.88
CA LYS A 129 2.02 -4.52 -20.51
C LYS A 129 2.10 -4.34 -19.00
N LEU A 130 2.84 -5.22 -18.34
CA LEU A 130 3.10 -5.17 -16.90
C LEU A 130 4.59 -4.95 -16.63
N GLY A 131 4.91 -4.37 -15.47
CA GLY A 131 6.26 -4.42 -14.93
C GLY A 131 6.70 -5.84 -14.54
N HIS A 132 7.97 -6.01 -14.18
CA HIS A 132 8.50 -7.32 -13.80
C HIS A 132 8.06 -7.72 -12.40
N LEU A 133 7.56 -8.95 -12.26
CA LEU A 133 7.18 -9.55 -10.97
C LEU A 133 8.22 -10.59 -10.54
N LYS A 134 8.72 -10.46 -9.30
CA LYS A 134 9.54 -11.47 -8.62
C LYS A 134 8.97 -11.74 -7.23
N LEU A 135 8.58 -12.98 -6.97
CA LEU A 135 8.03 -13.41 -5.69
C LEU A 135 8.96 -14.45 -5.06
N ILE A 136 9.32 -14.24 -3.80
CA ILE A 136 10.28 -15.05 -3.05
C ILE A 136 9.56 -15.74 -1.89
N ASN A 137 9.56 -17.07 -1.91
CA ASN A 137 9.04 -17.85 -0.78
C ASN A 137 10.13 -18.02 0.28
N SER A 138 10.25 -17.04 1.18
CA SER A 138 11.23 -17.02 2.28
C SER A 138 10.78 -16.03 3.36
N SER A 139 11.23 -16.26 4.60
CA SER A 139 11.24 -15.19 5.62
C SER A 139 12.03 -14.00 5.10
N SER A 140 11.51 -12.79 5.34
CA SER A 140 12.17 -11.53 5.02
C SER A 140 13.39 -11.25 5.89
N GLU A 141 13.63 -12.04 6.93
CA GLU A 141 14.91 -12.06 7.62
C GLU A 141 16.06 -12.42 6.66
N ASN A 142 15.78 -13.16 5.58
CA ASN A 142 16.77 -13.58 4.58
C ASN A 142 16.81 -12.65 3.35
N ILE A 143 16.24 -11.44 3.43
CA ILE A 143 16.23 -10.49 2.29
C ILE A 143 17.63 -10.16 1.74
N ASP A 144 18.66 -10.27 2.58
CA ASP A 144 20.06 -10.03 2.18
C ASP A 144 20.57 -11.05 1.14
N ASP A 145 20.02 -12.27 1.12
CA ASP A 145 20.44 -13.34 0.20
C ASP A 145 19.89 -13.14 -1.22
N HIS A 146 18.88 -12.28 -1.36
CA HIS A 146 18.12 -12.10 -2.60
C HIS A 146 18.26 -10.70 -3.20
N LEU A 147 18.71 -9.72 -2.42
CA LEU A 147 18.70 -8.32 -2.80
C LEU A 147 19.90 -7.55 -2.24
N HIS A 148 20.64 -6.87 -3.12
CA HIS A 148 21.73 -5.98 -2.72
C HIS A 148 21.22 -4.71 -2.04
N ASN A 149 22.10 -4.01 -1.31
CA ASN A 149 21.76 -2.73 -0.68
C ASN A 149 21.64 -1.61 -1.73
N GLY A 150 20.79 -0.62 -1.45
CA GLY A 150 20.64 0.58 -2.28
C GLY A 150 20.08 0.33 -3.70
N VAL A 151 19.23 -0.68 -3.87
CA VAL A 151 18.65 -1.04 -5.18
C VAL A 151 17.15 -0.80 -5.28
N ALA A 152 16.43 -0.75 -4.16
CA ALA A 152 15.00 -0.50 -4.14
C ALA A 152 14.74 1.01 -4.31
N ASP A 153 13.87 1.38 -5.24
CA ASP A 153 13.40 2.76 -5.40
C ASP A 153 12.34 3.12 -4.34
N MET A 154 11.58 2.11 -3.91
CA MET A 154 10.57 2.22 -2.88
C MET A 154 10.47 0.93 -2.07
N ILE A 155 10.28 1.06 -0.76
CA ILE A 155 9.71 -0.01 0.06
C ILE A 155 8.23 0.30 0.24
N MET A 156 7.35 -0.63 -0.10
CA MET A 156 5.92 -0.52 0.15
C MET A 156 5.44 -1.78 0.84
N THR A 157 4.84 -1.66 2.03
CA THR A 157 4.42 -2.85 2.76
C THR A 157 3.26 -2.60 3.73
N CYS A 158 2.69 -3.71 4.21
CA CYS A 158 1.70 -3.82 5.26
C CYS A 158 2.06 -5.07 6.06
N PRO A 159 2.66 -4.90 7.25
CA PRO A 159 3.16 -6.01 8.04
C PRO A 159 2.02 -6.77 8.73
N PRO A 160 2.26 -8.02 9.14
CA PRO A 160 1.30 -8.75 9.96
C PRO A 160 1.09 -8.06 11.32
N TYR A 161 -0.15 -8.07 11.82
CA TYR A 161 -0.58 -7.36 13.03
C TYR A 161 -0.41 -8.28 14.24
N PHE A 162 0.85 -8.65 14.51
CA PHE A 162 1.21 -9.65 15.52
C PHE A 162 0.34 -10.93 15.36
N ASN A 163 -0.39 -11.38 16.37
CA ASN A 163 -1.18 -12.60 16.33
C ASN A 163 -2.71 -12.36 16.21
N ILE A 164 -3.12 -11.15 15.78
CA ILE A 164 -4.56 -10.80 15.66
C ILE A 164 -5.19 -11.48 14.46
N GLU A 165 -4.52 -11.43 13.32
CA GLU A 165 -4.91 -12.17 12.14
C GLU A 165 -4.09 -13.47 12.11
N LYS A 166 -4.75 -14.61 12.23
CA LYS A 166 -4.10 -15.91 12.06
C LYS A 166 -4.02 -16.22 10.57
N TYR A 167 -2.82 -16.03 10.01
CA TYR A 167 -2.48 -16.59 8.70
C TYR A 167 -2.20 -18.08 8.83
N GLU A 168 -2.04 -18.75 7.68
CA GLU A 168 -1.55 -20.12 7.66
C GLU A 168 -0.17 -20.20 8.33
N SER A 169 -0.04 -21.09 9.31
CA SER A 169 1.23 -21.32 9.99
C SER A 169 2.24 -21.91 9.01
N ALA A 170 3.44 -21.33 9.01
CA ALA A 170 4.55 -21.70 8.15
C ALA A 170 5.85 -21.39 8.88
N ASP A 171 6.95 -22.02 8.47
CA ASP A 171 8.26 -21.67 9.03
C ASP A 171 8.59 -20.19 8.76
N GLY A 172 8.97 -19.46 9.81
CA GLY A 172 9.17 -18.00 9.76
C GLY A 172 7.90 -17.14 9.80
N GLN A 173 6.71 -17.72 10.04
CA GLN A 173 5.46 -16.96 10.16
C GLN A 173 5.44 -16.09 11.42
N LEU A 174 5.45 -14.76 11.24
CA LEU A 174 5.48 -13.81 12.37
C LEU A 174 4.26 -13.89 13.27
N THR A 175 3.11 -14.31 12.74
CA THR A 175 1.86 -14.39 13.51
C THR A 175 1.80 -15.59 14.45
N ASP A 176 2.74 -16.54 14.31
CA ASP A 176 2.88 -17.68 15.23
C ASP A 176 3.68 -17.30 16.49
N ILE A 177 4.29 -16.11 16.52
CA ILE A 177 5.04 -15.61 17.68
C ILE A 177 4.09 -15.32 18.84
N LYS A 178 4.45 -15.78 20.05
CA LYS A 178 3.58 -15.74 21.23
C LYS A 178 3.67 -14.45 22.04
N LYS A 179 4.80 -13.74 21.99
CA LYS A 179 5.04 -12.51 22.74
C LYS A 179 5.25 -11.34 21.79
N TYR A 180 4.67 -10.21 22.13
CA TYR A 180 4.74 -9.02 21.29
C TYR A 180 6.17 -8.48 21.18
N GLU A 181 6.95 -8.60 22.25
CA GLU A 181 8.33 -8.16 22.31
C GLU A 181 9.22 -8.98 21.37
N ASP A 182 9.03 -10.30 21.31
CA ASP A 182 9.75 -11.20 20.40
C ASP A 182 9.38 -10.90 18.93
N PHE A 183 8.09 -10.60 18.68
CA PHE A 183 7.62 -10.16 17.36
C PHE A 183 8.30 -8.86 16.94
N LEU A 184 8.36 -7.86 17.83
CA LEU A 184 9.00 -6.57 17.55
C LEU A 184 10.50 -6.72 17.28
N LEU A 185 11.20 -7.66 17.92
CA LEU A 185 12.62 -7.91 17.65
C LEU A 185 12.85 -8.36 16.21
N ILE A 186 12.09 -9.34 15.74
CA ILE A 186 12.20 -9.84 14.36
C ILE A 186 11.73 -8.78 13.36
N TYR A 187 10.58 -8.16 13.62
CA TYR A 187 10.04 -7.08 12.79
C TYR A 187 11.04 -5.93 12.62
N LYS A 188 11.67 -5.47 13.71
CA LYS A 188 12.74 -4.47 13.68
C LYS A 188 13.94 -4.91 12.84
N SER A 189 14.35 -6.17 12.96
CA SER A 189 15.45 -6.73 12.16
C SER A 189 15.15 -6.63 10.66
N ILE A 190 13.95 -7.05 10.25
CA ILE A 190 13.49 -6.99 8.86
C ILE A 190 13.44 -5.54 8.36
N LEU A 191 12.80 -4.64 9.10
CA LEU A 191 12.71 -3.22 8.72
C LEU A 191 14.09 -2.58 8.55
N ASN A 192 15.03 -2.86 9.45
CA ASN A 192 16.40 -2.34 9.34
C ASN A 192 17.11 -2.86 8.09
N LYS A 193 16.88 -4.11 7.69
CA LYS A 193 17.40 -4.64 6.43
C LYS A 193 16.77 -3.93 5.23
N CYS A 194 15.45 -3.75 5.22
CA CYS A 194 14.76 -2.98 4.18
C CYS A 194 15.27 -1.53 4.06
N CYS A 195 15.57 -0.86 5.17
CA CYS A 195 16.19 0.47 5.18
C CYS A 195 17.55 0.50 4.44
N LYS A 196 18.31 -0.60 4.43
CA LYS A 196 19.57 -0.74 3.67
C LYS A 196 19.33 -1.04 2.19
N LYS A 197 18.22 -1.69 1.84
CA LYS A 197 17.84 -1.97 0.44
C LYS A 197 17.37 -0.73 -0.30
N LEU A 198 16.81 0.25 0.42
CA LEU A 198 16.31 1.50 -0.13
C LEU A 198 17.43 2.41 -0.66
N LYS A 199 17.27 2.90 -1.90
CA LYS A 199 18.15 3.90 -2.51
C LYS A 199 18.12 5.22 -1.73
N PRO A 200 19.22 5.99 -1.71
CA PRO A 200 19.20 7.38 -1.24
C PRO A 200 18.09 8.20 -1.92
N GLY A 201 17.28 8.89 -1.13
CA GLY A 201 16.13 9.66 -1.59
C GLY A 201 14.87 8.85 -1.90
N GLY A 202 14.92 7.52 -1.83
CA GLY A 202 13.79 6.61 -1.97
C GLY A 202 12.82 6.69 -0.79
N PHE A 203 11.61 6.20 -1.01
CA PHE A 203 10.52 6.26 -0.02
C PHE A 203 10.25 4.88 0.60
N PHE A 204 9.93 4.89 1.89
CA PHE A 204 9.45 3.72 2.63
C PHE A 204 8.03 4.02 3.10
N ALA A 205 7.05 3.39 2.47
CA ALA A 205 5.64 3.48 2.85
C ALA A 205 5.22 2.19 3.57
N VAL A 206 4.72 2.32 4.80
CA VAL A 206 4.22 1.20 5.59
C VAL A 206 2.81 1.50 6.07
N VAL A 207 1.88 0.62 5.75
CA VAL A 207 0.48 0.71 6.19
C VAL A 207 0.28 -0.18 7.40
N LEU A 208 -0.16 0.39 8.51
CA LEU A 208 -0.52 -0.36 9.71
C LEU A 208 -1.52 0.38 10.59
N ALA A 209 -2.10 -0.31 11.57
CA ALA A 209 -2.94 0.31 12.59
C ALA A 209 -2.58 -0.16 14.00
N ASN A 210 -2.86 0.69 14.98
CA ASN A 210 -2.84 0.32 16.38
C ASN A 210 -4.00 -0.61 16.69
N PHE A 211 -3.74 -1.61 17.54
CA PHE A 211 -4.68 -2.69 17.79
C PHE A 211 -4.83 -3.02 19.28
N ARG A 212 -5.91 -3.72 19.62
CA ARG A 212 -6.18 -4.15 21.00
C ARG A 212 -6.22 -5.66 21.11
N ILE A 213 -5.57 -6.19 22.14
CA ILE A 213 -5.65 -7.60 22.55
C ILE A 213 -5.95 -7.59 24.05
N ASP A 214 -7.02 -8.30 24.43
CA ASP A 214 -7.47 -8.41 25.83
C ASP A 214 -7.54 -7.06 26.57
N GLY A 215 -8.11 -6.05 25.90
CA GLY A 215 -8.30 -4.69 26.44
C GLY A 215 -7.07 -3.78 26.34
N LYS A 216 -5.85 -4.33 26.28
CA LYS A 216 -4.60 -3.57 26.13
C LYS A 216 -4.46 -3.02 24.70
N LEU A 217 -4.21 -1.72 24.58
CA LEU A 217 -3.84 -1.09 23.30
C LEU A 217 -2.34 -1.26 23.06
N TYR A 218 -2.00 -1.72 21.86
CA TYR A 218 -0.63 -1.80 21.36
C TYR A 218 -0.43 -0.65 20.37
N ASP A 219 0.57 0.19 20.63
CA ASP A 219 0.94 1.34 19.79
C ASP A 219 1.90 0.91 18.68
N PHE A 220 1.45 -0.02 17.84
CA PHE A 220 2.27 -0.59 16.77
C PHE A 220 2.75 0.47 15.76
N CYS A 221 1.96 1.53 15.55
CA CYS A 221 2.36 2.71 14.79
C CYS A 221 3.52 3.45 15.45
N GLY A 222 3.45 3.70 16.76
CA GLY A 222 4.54 4.28 17.55
C GLY A 222 5.82 3.43 17.46
N ASP A 223 5.70 2.12 17.71
CA ASP A 223 6.83 1.18 17.65
C ASP A 223 7.49 1.18 16.25
N THR A 224 6.69 1.18 15.18
CA THR A 224 7.19 1.25 13.81
C THR A 224 7.91 2.59 13.52
N LYS A 225 7.36 3.72 14.00
CA LYS A 225 8.02 5.04 13.88
C LYS A 225 9.36 5.04 14.59
N ASP A 226 9.42 4.53 15.82
CA ASP A 226 10.65 4.51 16.61
C ASP A 226 11.74 3.62 16.00
N ILE A 227 11.36 2.57 15.29
CA ILE A 227 12.29 1.75 14.50
C ILE A 227 12.80 2.54 13.29
N LEU A 228 11.91 3.04 12.44
CA LEU A 228 12.28 3.60 11.14
C LEU A 228 12.96 4.97 11.25
N LYS A 229 12.59 5.81 12.25
CA LYS A 229 13.20 7.14 12.47
C LYS A 229 14.69 7.09 12.86
N LYS A 230 15.20 5.91 13.21
CA LYS A 230 16.64 5.71 13.47
C LYS A 230 17.47 5.70 12.19
N GLU A 231 16.86 5.36 11.06
CA GLU A 231 17.55 5.12 9.78
C GLU A 231 17.03 6.00 8.62
N LEU A 232 15.85 6.60 8.78
CA LEU A 232 15.11 7.35 7.77
C LEU A 232 14.48 8.62 8.36
N THR A 233 14.27 9.62 7.51
CA THR A 233 13.51 10.82 7.86
C THR A 233 12.02 10.52 7.81
N TYR A 234 11.26 10.84 8.87
CA TYR A 234 9.80 10.78 8.83
C TYR A 234 9.27 11.86 7.87
N HIS A 235 8.62 11.43 6.80
CA HIS A 235 8.31 12.29 5.65
C HIS A 235 6.85 12.73 5.64
N ASP A 236 5.92 11.80 5.81
CA ASP A 236 4.48 12.07 5.74
C ASP A 236 3.67 11.04 6.53
N GLU A 237 2.41 11.35 6.81
CA GLU A 237 1.45 10.49 7.50
C GLU A 237 0.05 10.66 6.90
N ILE A 238 -0.50 9.56 6.39
CA ILE A 238 -1.80 9.55 5.77
C ILE A 238 -2.73 8.65 6.57
N ILE A 239 -3.92 9.14 6.88
CA ILE A 239 -4.98 8.38 7.52
C ILE A 239 -5.79 7.69 6.41
N LEU A 240 -5.87 6.37 6.48
CA LEU A 240 -6.63 5.53 5.55
C LEU A 240 -7.90 5.07 6.23
N GLU A 241 -9.07 5.44 5.70
CA GLU A 241 -10.33 4.93 6.24
C GLU A 241 -10.45 3.41 6.01
N MET A 242 -10.91 2.68 7.01
CA MET A 242 -11.16 1.24 6.87
C MET A 242 -12.61 1.00 6.47
N SER A 243 -12.86 -0.12 5.80
CA SER A 243 -14.21 -0.53 5.42
C SER A 243 -15.20 -0.47 6.60
N PRO A 244 -16.22 0.42 6.54
CA PRO A 244 -17.21 0.53 7.61
C PRO A 244 -17.97 -0.79 7.83
N ALA A 245 -18.18 -1.59 6.77
CA ALA A 245 -18.83 -2.90 6.86
C ALA A 245 -18.08 -3.88 7.77
N LYS A 246 -16.76 -3.81 7.81
CA LYS A 246 -15.93 -4.68 8.67
C LYS A 246 -15.84 -4.16 10.10
N ARG A 247 -16.10 -2.87 10.34
CA ARG A 247 -15.93 -2.21 11.65
C ARG A 247 -17.24 -2.06 12.42
N HIS A 248 -18.35 -1.74 11.76
CA HIS A 248 -19.68 -1.65 12.39
C HIS A 248 -20.12 -2.88 13.19
N PRO A 249 -19.84 -4.14 12.81
CA PRO A 249 -20.18 -5.32 13.60
C PRO A 249 -19.60 -5.31 15.03
N LEU A 250 -18.53 -4.55 15.26
CA LEU A 250 -17.82 -4.49 16.55
C LEU A 250 -18.39 -3.41 17.49
N TYR A 251 -19.41 -2.65 17.08
CA TYR A 251 -19.92 -1.49 17.82
C TYR A 251 -20.37 -1.82 19.25
N THR A 252 -21.03 -2.95 19.46
CA THR A 252 -21.42 -3.39 20.81
C THR A 252 -20.20 -3.61 21.71
N GLN A 253 -19.11 -4.19 21.17
CA GLN A 253 -17.88 -4.38 21.93
C GLN A 253 -17.22 -3.05 22.32
N ALA A 254 -17.31 -2.04 21.45
CA ALA A 254 -16.81 -0.70 21.72
C ALA A 254 -17.54 -0.05 22.91
N ILE A 255 -18.88 -0.10 22.92
CA ILE A 255 -19.68 0.41 24.04
C ILE A 255 -19.36 -0.36 25.33
N THR A 256 -19.40 -1.69 25.28
CA THR A 256 -19.18 -2.55 26.46
C THR A 256 -17.83 -2.31 27.11
N ASN A 257 -16.78 -2.11 26.31
CA ASN A 257 -15.42 -1.95 26.79
C ASN A 257 -14.98 -0.48 26.91
N LEU A 258 -15.89 0.48 26.71
CA LEU A 258 -15.62 1.92 26.69
C LEU A 258 -14.40 2.30 25.83
N ASN A 259 -14.31 1.72 24.63
CA ASN A 259 -13.25 2.00 23.68
C ASN A 259 -13.79 2.33 22.30
N CYS A 260 -13.06 3.14 21.53
CA CYS A 260 -13.46 3.47 20.17
C CYS A 260 -13.10 2.34 19.20
N LEU A 261 -13.99 2.10 18.24
CA LEU A 261 -13.69 1.30 17.06
C LEU A 261 -12.50 1.90 16.30
N LYS A 262 -11.59 1.04 15.86
CA LYS A 262 -10.53 1.43 14.93
C LYS A 262 -11.11 1.44 13.53
N THR A 263 -11.40 2.63 13.02
CA THR A 263 -11.99 2.85 11.69
C THR A 263 -10.98 3.36 10.68
N HIS A 264 -9.69 3.39 11.04
CA HIS A 264 -8.62 3.85 10.19
C HIS A 264 -7.32 3.07 10.40
N GLU A 265 -6.49 3.11 9.37
CA GLU A 265 -5.08 2.73 9.39
C GLU A 265 -4.22 3.96 9.10
N TYR A 266 -2.93 3.83 9.26
CA TYR A 266 -1.95 4.84 8.92
C TYR A 266 -1.06 4.33 7.80
N CYS A 267 -0.91 5.09 6.72
CA CYS A 267 0.23 4.97 5.83
C CYS A 267 1.32 5.92 6.33
N LEU A 268 2.31 5.34 7.03
CA LEU A 268 3.48 6.05 7.50
C LEU A 268 4.51 6.09 6.38
N VAL A 269 5.00 7.29 6.05
CA VAL A 269 5.96 7.47 4.96
C VAL A 269 7.26 8.03 5.50
N PHE A 270 8.35 7.37 5.12
CA PHE A 270 9.71 7.78 5.45
C PHE A 270 10.52 7.96 4.18
N ARG A 271 11.62 8.71 4.30
CA ARG A 271 12.52 8.97 3.17
C ARG A 271 13.96 8.72 3.57
N LYS A 272 14.70 8.01 2.70
CA LYS A 272 16.15 7.86 2.88
C LYS A 272 16.83 9.17 2.56
N GLU A 273 17.75 9.61 3.42
CA GLU A 273 18.50 10.84 3.21
C GLU A 273 19.29 10.81 1.90
N ASN A 274 19.43 11.99 1.28
CA ASN A 274 20.29 12.22 0.13
C ASN A 274 20.59 13.72 0.02
N LYS A 275 21.51 14.10 -0.87
CA LYS A 275 21.79 15.49 -1.21
C LYS A 275 20.53 16.18 -1.71
N LYS A 276 20.34 17.44 -1.33
CA LYS A 276 19.13 18.21 -1.63
C LYS A 276 18.84 18.27 -3.14
N GLU A 277 19.87 18.44 -3.96
CA GLU A 277 19.77 18.52 -5.41
C GLU A 277 19.26 17.19 -6.00
N ASP A 278 19.74 16.06 -5.49
CA ASP A 278 19.31 14.73 -5.91
C ASP A 278 17.87 14.43 -5.46
N LEU A 279 17.47 14.88 -4.27
CA LEU A 279 16.07 14.81 -3.82
C LEU A 279 15.14 15.61 -4.73
N ILE A 280 15.55 16.81 -5.14
CA ILE A 280 14.79 17.67 -6.07
C ILE A 280 14.68 16.98 -7.44
N LYS A 281 15.79 16.45 -7.96
CA LYS A 281 15.81 15.71 -9.23
C LYS A 281 14.86 14.51 -9.18
N ARG A 282 14.93 13.68 -8.14
CA ARG A 282 14.03 12.53 -7.98
C ARG A 282 12.55 12.94 -7.89
N ASN A 283 12.25 14.01 -7.14
CA ASN A 283 10.88 14.54 -7.08
C ASN A 283 10.38 15.01 -8.46
N ASN A 284 11.24 15.67 -9.23
CA ASN A 284 10.92 16.09 -10.59
C ASN A 284 10.66 14.88 -11.50
N ASP A 285 11.54 13.88 -11.49
CA ASP A 285 11.39 12.66 -12.28
C ASP A 285 10.07 11.92 -11.99
N ILE A 286 9.69 11.80 -10.71
CA ILE A 286 8.41 11.22 -10.30
C ILE A 286 7.25 12.04 -10.87
N ASN A 287 7.32 13.38 -10.77
CA ASN A 287 6.27 14.25 -11.30
C ASN A 287 6.18 14.20 -12.83
N TYR A 288 7.31 14.10 -13.53
CA TYR A 288 7.36 14.08 -14.99
C TYR A 288 6.82 12.78 -15.60
N ASN A 289 6.69 11.74 -14.78
CA ASN A 289 6.06 10.47 -15.17
C ASN A 289 4.51 10.56 -15.25
N ARG A 290 3.94 11.72 -14.97
CA ARG A 290 2.48 11.95 -15.02
C ARG A 290 2.09 12.70 -16.29
N PRO A 291 0.83 12.56 -16.76
CA PRO A 291 0.34 13.38 -17.86
C PRO A 291 0.27 14.86 -17.46
N LEU A 292 0.26 15.75 -18.45
CA LEU A 292 -0.04 17.16 -18.17
C LEU A 292 -1.54 17.34 -17.97
N VAL A 293 -1.92 18.31 -17.14
CA VAL A 293 -3.32 18.69 -16.91
C VAL A 293 -4.04 18.96 -18.24
N LYS A 294 -3.40 19.68 -19.16
CA LYS A 294 -3.99 20.01 -20.46
C LYS A 294 -4.29 18.77 -21.32
N ASP A 295 -3.53 17.69 -21.14
CA ASP A 295 -3.71 16.45 -21.91
C ASP A 295 -4.96 15.68 -21.40
N ILE A 296 -5.26 15.80 -20.10
CA ILE A 296 -6.43 15.17 -19.47
C ILE A 296 -7.69 16.04 -19.62
N TYR A 297 -7.57 17.37 -19.53
CA TYR A 297 -8.73 18.28 -19.43
C TYR A 297 -8.93 19.22 -20.63
N ARG A 298 -8.12 19.11 -21.71
CA ARG A 298 -8.15 19.84 -23.01
C ARG A 298 -8.17 21.39 -22.98
N ASN A 299 -8.67 22.02 -21.91
CA ASN A 299 -8.93 23.46 -21.78
C ASN A 299 -8.43 24.04 -20.45
N LYS A 300 -7.55 23.32 -19.73
CA LYS A 300 -6.99 23.77 -18.45
C LYS A 300 -5.49 23.56 -18.43
N ASP A 301 -4.74 24.59 -18.06
CA ASP A 301 -3.28 24.50 -17.90
C ASP A 301 -2.87 24.10 -16.48
N ARG A 302 -3.76 24.29 -15.50
CA ARG A 302 -3.58 23.86 -14.10
C ARG A 302 -4.92 23.49 -13.49
N LEU A 303 -4.86 22.60 -12.50
CA LEU A 303 -5.98 22.28 -11.64
C LEU A 303 -5.66 22.64 -10.21
N PHE A 304 -6.44 23.57 -9.66
CA PHE A 304 -6.69 23.66 -8.23
C PHE A 304 -8.02 22.98 -8.00
N TRP A 305 -8.01 21.80 -7.38
CA TRP A 305 -9.17 21.10 -6.81
C TRP A 305 -10.47 21.25 -7.64
N ALA A 306 -10.48 20.75 -8.88
CA ALA A 306 -11.69 20.81 -9.68
C ALA A 306 -12.68 19.73 -9.26
N GLU A 307 -13.95 20.12 -9.13
CA GLU A 307 -15.06 19.19 -9.17
C GLU A 307 -14.99 18.35 -10.47
N GLY A 308 -15.25 17.04 -10.35
CA GLY A 308 -15.20 16.12 -11.50
C GLY A 308 -13.79 15.71 -11.92
N LYS A 309 -12.81 15.71 -11.00
CA LYS A 309 -11.46 15.19 -11.24
C LYS A 309 -11.55 13.76 -11.81
N LYS A 310 -10.86 13.54 -12.93
CA LYS A 310 -10.77 12.25 -13.61
C LYS A 310 -9.63 11.43 -13.03
N ASP A 311 -9.91 10.17 -12.75
CA ASP A 311 -8.89 9.19 -12.49
C ASP A 311 -8.28 8.72 -13.82
N TRP A 312 -7.23 9.43 -14.26
CA TRP A 312 -6.56 9.11 -15.52
C TRP A 312 -5.83 7.76 -15.48
N LEU A 313 -5.51 7.23 -14.28
CA LEU A 313 -4.93 5.89 -14.14
C LEU A 313 -5.99 4.83 -14.45
N ASP A 314 -7.22 5.00 -13.96
CA ASP A 314 -8.33 4.12 -14.32
C ASP A 314 -8.63 4.17 -15.83
N GLU A 315 -8.53 5.35 -16.46
CA GLU A 315 -8.65 5.48 -17.93
C GLU A 315 -7.52 4.76 -18.65
N LYS A 316 -6.27 4.95 -18.23
CA LYS A 316 -5.08 4.28 -18.77
C LYS A 316 -5.18 2.75 -18.64
N LEU A 317 -5.77 2.27 -17.57
CA LEU A 317 -6.00 0.84 -17.32
C LEU A 317 -7.29 0.32 -17.99
N GLY A 318 -8.09 1.16 -18.64
CA GLY A 318 -9.33 0.75 -19.30
C GLY A 318 -10.41 0.26 -18.34
N ILE A 319 -10.42 0.78 -17.11
CA ILE A 319 -11.35 0.38 -16.04
C ILE A 319 -12.20 1.54 -15.52
N SER A 320 -12.00 2.74 -16.07
CA SER A 320 -12.79 3.92 -15.75
C SER A 320 -14.28 3.67 -16.00
N THR A 321 -15.11 4.05 -15.04
CA THR A 321 -16.58 4.02 -15.17
C THR A 321 -17.15 5.21 -15.94
N ASN A 322 -16.29 6.17 -16.29
CA ASN A 322 -16.64 7.38 -17.02
C ASN A 322 -16.44 7.24 -18.54
N SER A 323 -16.38 6.00 -19.07
CA SER A 323 -16.44 5.83 -20.52
C SER A 323 -17.75 6.43 -21.03
N LEU A 324 -17.68 7.08 -22.19
CA LEU A 324 -18.81 7.69 -22.89
C LEU A 324 -19.96 6.69 -23.20
N ASP A 325 -19.80 5.40 -22.90
CA ASP A 325 -20.78 4.34 -23.15
C ASP A 325 -21.92 4.26 -22.13
N ARG A 326 -22.01 5.17 -21.16
CA ARG A 326 -23.19 5.28 -20.27
C ARG A 326 -24.22 6.32 -20.72
N PHE A 327 -23.96 7.02 -21.82
CA PHE A 327 -24.86 8.07 -22.35
C PHE A 327 -25.11 7.98 -23.86
N PHE A 328 -24.89 6.81 -24.48
CA PHE A 328 -25.35 6.52 -25.85
C PHE A 328 -26.27 5.30 -25.87
#